data_AF-A0A198AD80-F1
#
_entry.id   AF-A0A198AD80-F1
#
_cell.length_a   1.000
_cell.length_b   1.000
_cell.length_c   1.000
_cell.angle_alpha   90.00
_cell.angle_beta   90.00
_cell.angle_gamma   90.00
#
_symmetry.space_group_name_H-M   'P 1'
#
loop_
_entity.id
_entity.type
_entity.pdbx_description
1 polymer ?
#
loop_
_entity_poly.entity_id
_entity_poly.type
_entity_poly.pdbx_seq_one_letter_code
_entity_poly.pdbx_strand_id
1 'polypeptide(L)'
;MENLEQLLSYLKAHPEVVELSLEYENGDKNKIDLAEIKDLRNDIAWAEVDEVEVELADGSKIAFGSDDDEDDEEEESDEESDDEDEDDEDEDEDEDEDDDEEVTVSAVNSDDEDEDEDEDEDDEDDDEDDDDDDDDDDEDEDDEA
;
A
#
# COMPACT_ATOMS: atom_id res chain seq x y z
N MET A 1 5.03 -10.11 4.19
CA MET A 1 5.74 -8.81 4.14
C MET A 1 6.48 -8.58 2.83
N GLU A 2 6.86 -9.63 2.09
CA GLU A 2 7.51 -9.47 0.76
C GLU A 2 6.68 -8.62 -0.22
N ASN A 3 5.35 -8.75 -0.19
CA ASN A 3 4.41 -7.95 -1.00
C ASN A 3 4.56 -6.43 -0.81
N LEU A 4 4.80 -5.97 0.42
CA LEU A 4 5.01 -4.54 0.69
C LEU A 4 6.33 -4.05 0.07
N GLU A 5 7.38 -4.85 0.13
CA GLU A 5 8.67 -4.46 -0.44
C GLU A 5 8.62 -4.43 -1.97
N GLN A 6 7.91 -5.37 -2.58
CA GLN A 6 7.65 -5.37 -4.02
C GLN A 6 6.83 -4.15 -4.44
N LEU A 7 5.73 -3.83 -3.75
CA LEU A 7 4.93 -2.64 -4.00
C LEU A 7 5.77 -1.36 -3.91
N LEU A 8 6.59 -1.22 -2.86
CA LEU A 8 7.44 -0.03 -2.70
C LEU A 8 8.50 0.08 -3.79
N SER A 9 9.08 -1.05 -4.21
CA SER A 9 10.01 -1.07 -5.34
C SER A 9 9.31 -0.65 -6.63
N TYR A 10 8.08 -1.15 -6.86
CA TYR A 10 7.26 -0.80 -8.01
C TYR A 10 6.92 0.70 -8.04
N LEU A 11 6.40 1.25 -6.95
CA LEU A 11 6.07 2.68 -6.84
C LEU A 11 7.28 3.59 -7.03
N LYS A 12 8.47 3.12 -6.63
CA LYS A 12 9.72 3.85 -6.87
C LYS A 12 10.11 3.89 -8.36
N ALA A 13 9.82 2.82 -9.10
CA ALA A 13 10.04 2.76 -10.55
C ALA A 13 8.94 3.51 -11.33
N HIS A 14 7.73 3.59 -10.78
CA HIS A 14 6.55 4.18 -11.42
C HIS A 14 6.00 5.39 -10.64
N PRO A 15 6.66 6.56 -10.71
CA PRO A 15 6.21 7.78 -10.01
C PRO A 15 4.93 8.38 -10.59
N GLU A 16 4.40 7.82 -11.68
CA GLU A 16 3.11 8.18 -12.27
C GLU A 16 1.91 7.63 -11.50
N VAL A 17 2.12 6.62 -10.65
CA VAL A 17 1.09 6.08 -9.77
C VAL A 17 0.80 7.11 -8.68
N VAL A 18 -0.47 7.46 -8.53
CA VAL A 18 -0.94 8.46 -7.56
C VAL A 18 -1.94 7.90 -6.56
N GLU A 19 -2.61 6.79 -6.88
CA GLU A 19 -3.65 6.17 -6.05
C GLU A 19 -3.35 4.68 -5.87
N LEU A 20 -3.61 4.17 -4.68
CA LEU A 20 -3.61 2.75 -4.33
C LEU A 20 -5.00 2.35 -3.84
N SER A 21 -5.44 1.14 -4.18
CA SER A 21 -6.60 0.52 -3.53
C SER A 21 -6.13 -0.62 -2.65
N LEU A 22 -6.40 -0.55 -1.35
CA LEU A 22 -6.13 -1.60 -0.38
C LEU A 22 -7.42 -2.38 -0.10
N GLU A 23 -7.32 -3.69 0.01
CA GLU A 23 -8.34 -4.56 0.58
C GLU A 23 -7.79 -5.16 1.88
N TYR A 24 -8.56 -5.06 2.96
CA TYR A 24 -8.22 -5.62 4.27
C TYR A 24 -8.82 -7.02 4.42
N GLU A 25 -8.26 -7.83 5.33
CA GLU A 25 -8.74 -9.19 5.61
C GLU A 25 -10.24 -9.24 6.01
N ASN A 26 -10.78 -8.13 6.52
CA ASN A 26 -12.20 -8.01 6.86
C ASN A 26 -13.10 -7.73 5.63
N GLY A 27 -12.53 -7.67 4.42
CA GLY A 27 -13.19 -7.30 3.17
C GLY A 27 -13.43 -5.79 3.00
N ASP A 28 -12.90 -4.96 3.91
CA ASP A 28 -12.96 -3.51 3.78
C ASP A 28 -12.03 -3.06 2.65
N LYS A 29 -12.44 -2.06 1.87
CA LYS A 29 -11.64 -1.52 0.77
C LYS A 29 -11.37 -0.05 1.02
N ASN A 30 -10.11 0.34 1.03
CA ASN A 30 -9.70 1.73 1.20
C ASN A 30 -8.88 2.22 0.01
N LYS A 31 -9.13 3.46 -0.41
CA LYS A 31 -8.34 4.12 -1.46
C LYS A 31 -7.42 5.14 -0.83
N ILE A 32 -6.17 5.13 -1.26
CA ILE A 32 -5.12 5.93 -0.69
C ILE A 32 -4.45 6.75 -1.79
N ASP A 33 -4.53 8.06 -1.65
CA ASP A 33 -3.75 8.99 -2.44
C ASP A 33 -2.30 9.02 -1.93
N LEU A 34 -1.37 8.57 -2.78
CA LEU A 34 0.07 8.57 -2.51
C LEU A 34 0.64 9.97 -2.31
N ALA A 35 -0.04 10.99 -2.81
CA ALA A 35 0.32 12.38 -2.59
C ALA A 35 0.06 12.84 -1.14
N GLU A 36 -0.87 12.21 -0.42
CA GLU A 36 -1.27 12.57 0.94
C GLU A 36 -0.49 11.79 2.00
N ILE A 37 0.02 10.61 1.64
CA ILE A 37 0.84 9.80 2.54
C ILE A 37 2.29 10.27 2.56
N LYS A 38 2.84 10.43 3.78
CA LYS A 38 4.25 10.74 3.99
C LYS A 38 5.11 9.48 4.02
N ASP A 39 4.64 8.43 4.69
CA ASP A 39 5.37 7.18 4.83
C ASP A 39 4.44 5.97 4.72
N LEU A 40 4.38 5.39 3.52
CA LEU A 40 3.55 4.21 3.21
C LEU A 40 3.75 3.07 4.22
N ARG A 41 4.97 2.84 4.70
CA ARG A 41 5.27 1.71 5.60
C ARG A 41 4.61 1.85 6.97
N ASN A 42 4.42 3.09 7.44
CA ASN A 42 3.94 3.37 8.79
C ASN A 42 2.51 3.94 8.83
N ASP A 43 2.06 4.62 7.77
CA ASP A 43 0.70 5.19 7.70
C ASP A 43 -0.39 4.13 7.46
N ILE A 44 -0.02 2.91 7.05
CA ILE A 44 -0.96 1.83 6.74
C ILE A 44 -0.72 0.63 7.67
N ALA A 45 -1.80 0.06 8.19
CA ALA A 45 -1.77 -1.17 8.97
C ALA A 45 -1.59 -2.40 8.07
N TRP A 46 -0.39 -2.55 7.49
CA TRP A 46 -0.04 -3.65 6.56
C TRP A 46 -0.23 -5.06 7.12
N ALA A 47 -0.37 -5.20 8.44
CA ALA A 47 -0.68 -6.47 9.07
C ALA A 47 -2.13 -6.92 8.84
N GLU A 48 -3.02 -5.99 8.50
CA GLU A 48 -4.46 -6.22 8.26
C GLU A 48 -4.83 -6.12 6.77
N VAL A 49 -3.87 -5.70 5.93
CA VAL A 49 -4.04 -5.59 4.47
C VAL A 49 -3.84 -6.97 3.86
N ASP A 50 -4.85 -7.43 3.13
CA ASP A 50 -4.86 -8.71 2.40
C ASP A 50 -4.31 -8.50 0.98
N GLU A 51 -4.88 -7.54 0.23
CA GLU A 51 -4.51 -7.25 -1.16
C GLU A 51 -4.32 -5.75 -1.39
N VAL A 52 -3.41 -5.39 -2.30
CA VAL A 52 -3.23 -4.03 -2.82
C VAL A 52 -3.31 -4.02 -4.32
N GLU A 53 -4.25 -3.28 -4.89
CA GLU A 53 -4.37 -3.04 -6.31
C GLU A 53 -3.81 -1.65 -6.68
N VAL A 54 -2.93 -1.63 -7.69
CA VAL A 54 -2.39 -0.42 -8.31
C VAL A 54 -2.97 -0.28 -9.71
N GLU A 55 -3.66 0.83 -9.98
CA GLU A 55 -4.14 1.16 -11.32
C GLU A 55 -3.14 2.06 -12.05
N LEU A 56 -2.70 1.63 -13.23
CA LEU A 56 -1.74 2.34 -14.07
C LEU A 56 -2.45 3.31 -15.02
N ALA A 57 -1.70 4.26 -15.56
CA ALA A 57 -2.21 5.23 -16.52
C ALA A 57 -2.75 4.59 -17.82
N ASP A 58 -2.29 3.38 -18.16
CA ASP A 58 -2.79 2.59 -19.29
C ASP A 58 -4.13 1.89 -18.98
N GLY A 59 -4.58 1.92 -17.73
CA GLY A 59 -5.78 1.23 -17.23
C GLY A 59 -5.53 -0.22 -16.79
N SER A 60 -4.29 -0.70 -16.90
CA SER A 60 -3.85 -1.99 -16.34
C SER A 60 -3.82 -1.93 -14.82
N LYS A 61 -4.13 -3.06 -14.17
CA LYS A 61 -4.16 -3.20 -12.71
C LYS A 61 -3.15 -4.25 -12.28
N ILE A 62 -2.38 -3.94 -11.24
CA ILE A 62 -1.43 -4.88 -10.63
C ILE A 62 -1.86 -5.10 -9.19
N ALA A 63 -2.13 -6.36 -8.84
CA ALA A 63 -2.46 -6.76 -7.48
C ALA A 63 -1.21 -7.28 -6.76
N PHE A 64 -1.03 -6.90 -5.50
CA PHE A 64 0.01 -7.37 -4.59
C PHE A 64 -0.68 -7.90 -3.33
N GLY A 65 -0.51 -9.16 -2.95
CA GLY A 65 -1.04 -9.68 -1.68
C GLY A 65 -1.95 -10.89 -1.79
N SER A 66 -2.60 -11.09 -2.92
CA SER A 66 -3.25 -12.36 -3.21
C SER A 66 -2.19 -13.40 -3.61
N ASP A 67 -2.14 -14.50 -2.85
CA ASP A 67 -1.45 -15.76 -3.16
C ASP A 67 -2.06 -16.45 -4.42
N ASP A 68 -2.47 -15.68 -5.43
CA ASP A 68 -2.80 -16.21 -6.75
C ASP A 68 -1.48 -16.36 -7.51
N ASP A 69 -0.72 -17.37 -7.09
CA ASP A 69 0.48 -17.92 -7.73
C ASP A 69 0.09 -18.61 -9.05
N GLU A 70 -0.66 -17.93 -9.93
CA GLU A 70 -0.89 -18.34 -11.32
C GLU A 70 -0.50 -17.20 -12.27
N ASP A 71 0.71 -17.34 -12.83
CA ASP A 71 1.07 -16.89 -14.19
C ASP A 71 1.36 -15.40 -14.37
N ASP A 72 2.65 -15.04 -14.27
CA ASP A 72 3.27 -14.20 -15.30
C ASP A 72 4.77 -14.51 -15.38
N GLU A 73 5.09 -15.72 -15.84
CA GLU A 73 6.39 -16.01 -16.46
C GLU A 73 6.43 -15.33 -17.84
N GLU A 74 6.38 -13.98 -17.91
CA GLU A 74 6.83 -13.28 -19.10
C GLU A 74 8.37 -13.40 -19.17
N GLU A 75 8.77 -14.53 -19.74
CA GLU A 75 10.06 -14.79 -20.36
C GLU A 75 10.42 -13.58 -21.21
N GLU A 76 11.25 -12.69 -20.67
CA GLU A 76 11.98 -11.68 -21.42
C GLU A 76 12.78 -12.42 -22.51
N SER A 77 12.16 -12.56 -23.68
CA SER A 77 12.84 -12.89 -24.93
C SER A 77 13.73 -11.71 -25.31
N ASP A 78 14.82 -11.55 -24.58
CA ASP A 78 15.92 -10.67 -24.95
C ASP A 78 16.68 -11.34 -26.10
N GLU A 79 16.21 -11.05 -27.31
CA GLU A 79 16.93 -11.28 -28.56
C GLU A 79 18.05 -10.24 -28.71
N GLU A 80 19.03 -10.25 -27.81
CA GLU A 80 20.28 -9.52 -28.03
C GLU A 80 21.26 -10.46 -28.73
N SER A 81 21.37 -10.22 -30.04
CA SER A 81 22.31 -10.87 -30.94
C SER A 81 23.74 -10.71 -30.44
N ASP A 82 24.46 -11.85 -30.44
CA ASP A 82 25.89 -12.02 -30.71
C ASP A 82 26.61 -10.75 -31.21
N ASP A 83 27.39 -10.11 -30.33
CA ASP A 83 28.57 -9.33 -30.72
C ASP A 83 29.70 -9.70 -29.75
N GLU A 84 30.53 -10.64 -30.20
CA GLU A 84 31.86 -10.90 -29.66
C GLU A 84 32.66 -9.58 -29.62
N ASP A 85 33.05 -9.11 -28.43
CA ASP A 85 34.28 -8.33 -28.29
C ASP A 85 34.98 -8.70 -26.98
N GLU A 86 36.07 -9.45 -27.15
CA GLU A 86 37.11 -9.73 -26.17
C GLU A 86 37.88 -8.43 -25.85
N ASP A 87 37.98 -8.01 -24.59
CA ASP A 87 39.20 -7.40 -24.01
C ASP A 87 38.98 -7.25 -22.48
N ASP A 88 39.56 -8.08 -21.62
CA ASP A 88 40.95 -8.04 -21.12
C ASP A 88 41.14 -7.03 -19.97
N GLU A 89 41.44 -7.60 -18.80
CA GLU A 89 42.25 -7.10 -17.67
C GLU A 89 42.13 -5.63 -17.25
N ASP A 90 41.65 -5.37 -16.01
CA ASP A 90 42.58 -4.84 -15.00
C ASP A 90 42.04 -4.99 -13.56
N GLU A 91 43.01 -5.20 -12.69
CA GLU A 91 43.00 -5.61 -11.30
C GLU A 91 43.37 -4.37 -10.49
N ASP A 92 42.46 -3.81 -9.69
CA ASP A 92 42.88 -2.85 -8.66
C ASP A 92 42.10 -3.14 -7.35
N GLU A 93 42.78 -3.91 -6.51
CA GLU A 93 42.71 -3.83 -5.06
C GLU A 93 43.05 -2.39 -4.63
N ASP A 94 42.09 -1.66 -4.08
CA ASP A 94 42.43 -0.60 -3.12
C ASP A 94 41.75 -0.93 -1.78
N GLU A 95 42.61 -1.50 -0.95
CA GLU A 95 42.52 -1.66 0.49
C GLU A 95 42.71 -0.28 1.13
N ASP A 96 41.64 0.33 1.66
CA ASP A 96 41.77 1.44 2.61
C ASP A 96 40.96 1.15 3.88
N GLU A 97 41.74 0.73 4.86
CA GLU A 97 41.50 0.65 6.30
C GLU A 97 41.68 2.05 6.90
N ASP A 98 40.63 2.64 7.50
CA ASP A 98 40.68 3.74 8.50
C ASP A 98 39.21 4.15 8.81
N ASP A 99 38.75 4.50 10.00
CA ASP A 99 39.28 4.55 11.37
C ASP A 99 38.06 4.93 12.25
N ASP A 100 38.04 4.43 13.47
CA ASP A 100 37.07 4.70 14.55
C ASP A 100 36.75 6.21 14.72
N GLU A 101 35.47 6.60 14.86
CA GLU A 101 35.13 7.64 15.85
C GLU A 101 33.78 7.39 16.54
N GLU A 102 33.88 7.25 17.86
CA GLU A 102 32.82 6.94 18.79
C GLU A 102 32.16 8.22 19.38
N VAL A 103 30.82 8.20 19.54
CA VAL A 103 29.96 8.92 20.53
C VAL A 103 30.06 10.45 20.71
N THR A 104 28.91 11.15 20.68
CA THR A 104 28.39 11.88 21.87
C THR A 104 26.86 12.07 21.84
N VAL A 105 26.23 11.63 22.93
CA VAL A 105 24.84 11.92 23.34
C VAL A 105 24.67 13.40 23.67
N SER A 106 23.69 14.06 23.06
CA SER A 106 23.10 15.30 23.60
C SER A 106 21.70 14.99 24.14
N ALA A 107 21.66 14.53 25.38
CA ALA A 107 20.45 14.52 26.19
C ALA A 107 20.19 15.93 26.74
N VAL A 108 19.05 16.55 26.41
CA VAL A 108 18.37 17.55 27.27
C VAL A 108 16.86 17.45 27.06
N ASN A 109 16.14 17.25 28.17
CA ASN A 109 14.69 17.24 28.36
C ASN A 109 14.00 18.56 27.97
N SER A 110 12.82 18.42 27.37
CA SER A 110 11.54 19.10 27.69
C SER A 110 10.49 18.08 27.22
N ASP A 111 9.79 17.30 28.04
CA ASP A 111 8.92 17.69 29.17
C ASP A 111 8.09 18.91 28.79
N ASP A 112 7.02 18.65 28.04
CA ASP A 112 5.86 19.52 27.92
C ASP A 112 4.66 18.56 27.94
N GLU A 113 4.20 18.30 29.16
CA GLU A 113 2.86 17.77 29.44
C GLU A 113 1.87 18.87 29.02
N ASP A 114 1.18 18.70 27.89
CA ASP A 114 -0.11 19.37 27.69
C ASP A 114 -1.18 18.30 27.49
N GLU A 115 -1.83 18.07 28.62
CA GLU A 115 -3.07 17.37 28.88
C GLU A 115 -4.21 18.32 28.50
N ASP A 116 -4.73 18.22 27.26
CA ASP A 116 -6.00 18.84 26.90
C ASP A 116 -7.06 17.73 26.79
N GLU A 117 -7.68 17.46 27.94
CA GLU A 117 -9.01 16.87 28.09
C GLU A 117 -10.04 17.90 27.63
N ASP A 118 -10.62 17.72 26.44
CA ASP A 118 -11.93 18.29 26.12
C ASP A 118 -12.98 17.16 26.19
N GLU A 119 -13.50 16.97 27.41
CA GLU A 119 -14.85 16.47 27.65
C GLU A 119 -15.84 17.53 27.19
N ASP A 120 -16.52 17.31 26.06
CA ASP A 120 -17.84 17.91 25.84
C ASP A 120 -18.87 16.79 25.76
N GLU A 121 -19.52 16.60 26.90
CA GLU A 121 -20.73 15.85 27.13
C GLU A 121 -21.93 16.50 26.38
N ASP A 122 -22.90 15.66 26.04
CA ASP A 122 -24.31 15.98 25.79
C ASP A 122 -24.70 16.80 24.54
N ASP A 123 -25.28 16.09 23.56
CA ASP A 123 -26.59 16.50 23.05
C ASP A 123 -27.44 15.25 22.75
N GLU A 124 -28.25 14.88 23.75
CA GLU A 124 -29.41 14.02 23.61
C GLU A 124 -30.55 14.84 22.97
N ASP A 125 -30.86 14.58 21.71
CA ASP A 125 -32.16 14.86 21.07
C ASP A 125 -32.38 13.68 20.09
N ASP A 126 -33.10 12.62 20.45
CA ASP A 126 -34.56 12.56 20.65
C ASP A 126 -35.32 13.18 19.49
N ASP A 127 -35.55 12.37 18.45
CA ASP A 127 -36.82 12.44 17.71
C ASP A 127 -37.17 11.01 17.25
N GLU A 128 -37.98 10.38 18.09
CA GLU A 128 -38.96 9.39 17.67
C GLU A 128 -39.91 10.04 16.65
N ASP A 129 -39.95 9.52 15.41
CA ASP A 129 -41.11 9.59 14.51
C ASP A 129 -41.10 8.26 13.74
N ASP A 130 -41.77 7.22 14.22
CA ASP A 130 -43.23 6.99 14.16
C ASP A 130 -43.68 6.76 12.71
N ASP A 131 -44.06 5.50 12.53
CA ASP A 131 -45.17 5.01 11.71
C ASP A 131 -45.14 4.96 10.16
N ASP A 132 -45.88 3.92 9.78
CA ASP A 132 -46.55 3.60 8.51
C ASP A 132 -45.69 2.99 7.38
N ASP A 133 -45.73 1.66 7.20
CA ASP A 133 -46.82 0.91 6.53
C ASP A 133 -46.73 1.08 5.01
N ASP A 134 -46.21 0.06 4.32
CA ASP A 134 -46.90 -0.51 3.18
C ASP A 134 -46.30 -1.90 2.87
N ASP A 135 -47.05 -2.89 3.36
CA ASP A 135 -47.14 -4.23 2.82
C ASP A 135 -47.56 -4.13 1.34
N ASP A 136 -46.67 -4.45 0.40
CA ASP A 136 -47.07 -4.79 -0.96
C ASP A 136 -46.36 -6.11 -1.34
N ASP A 137 -46.92 -7.16 -0.76
CA ASP A 137 -47.05 -8.47 -1.37
C ASP A 137 -47.80 -8.30 -2.70
N ASP A 138 -47.08 -8.21 -3.81
CA ASP A 138 -47.67 -8.52 -5.12
C ASP A 138 -46.78 -9.52 -5.88
N GLU A 139 -47.43 -10.66 -6.08
CA GLU A 139 -47.06 -11.82 -6.87
C GLU A 139 -46.68 -11.41 -8.30
N ASP A 140 -45.77 -12.13 -8.96
CA ASP A 140 -46.16 -12.82 -10.21
C ASP A 140 -45.01 -13.62 -10.85
N GLU A 141 -45.43 -14.78 -11.33
CA GLU A 141 -44.73 -15.81 -12.10
C GLU A 141 -44.17 -15.29 -13.45
N ASP A 142 -42.99 -15.77 -13.88
CA ASP A 142 -42.69 -16.10 -15.29
C ASP A 142 -41.38 -16.93 -15.31
N ASP A 143 -41.45 -18.25 -15.37
CA ASP A 143 -41.46 -19.08 -16.60
C ASP A 143 -40.20 -18.90 -17.46
N GLU A 144 -39.21 -19.78 -17.30
CA GLU A 144 -38.37 -20.22 -18.42
C GLU A 144 -37.97 -21.68 -18.17
N ALA A 145 -38.61 -22.58 -18.92
CA ALA A 145 -38.33 -24.02 -18.97
C ALA A 145 -37.39 -24.40 -20.12
#